data_AF-A0A380PA56-F1
#
_entry.id   AF-A0A380PA56-F1
#
_cell.length_a   1.000
_cell.length_b   1.000
_cell.length_c   1.000
_cell.angle_alpha   90.00
_cell.angle_beta   90.00
_cell.angle_gamma   90.00
#
_symmetry.space_group_name_H-M   'P 1'
#
loop_
_entity.id
_entity.type
_entity.pdbx_description
1 polymer ?
#
loop_
_entity_poly.entity_id
_entity_poly.type
_entity_poly.pdbx_seq_one_letter_code
_entity_poly.pdbx_strand_id
1 'polypeptide(L)'
;MYRQLADKGFCTITSHPQGLVNDDQIYRWLMNYVDEHMLDVQLFEYDPFGLTKWAKQLEINVDWQFMPVKQTTPYLMHPTKFLQTAFVENSITRLDDQVMEKALLNAVIKEDKIGIQVDKDKATLKLT
;
A
#
# COMPACT_ATOMS: atom_id res chain seq x y z
N MET A 1 0.19 20.95 -2.13
CA MET A 1 1.20 19.93 -1.78
C MET A 1 1.01 18.62 -2.55
N TYR A 2 -0.15 17.94 -2.48
CA TYR A 2 -0.38 16.73 -3.30
C TYR A 2 -0.24 16.93 -4.81
N ARG A 3 -0.65 18.10 -5.34
CA ARG A 3 -0.41 18.43 -6.76
C ARG A 3 1.07 18.51 -7.11
N GLN A 4 1.89 19.11 -6.24
CA GLN A 4 3.35 19.17 -6.45
C GLN A 4 4.00 17.78 -6.33
N LEU A 5 3.46 16.90 -5.49
CA LEU A 5 3.91 15.50 -5.41
C LEU A 5 3.48 14.72 -6.66
N ALA A 6 2.30 15.01 -7.20
CA ALA A 6 1.84 14.46 -8.47
C ALA A 6 2.66 14.95 -9.66
N ASP A 7 3.04 16.24 -9.68
CA ASP A 7 3.94 16.80 -10.69
C ASP A 7 5.33 16.13 -10.67
N LYS A 8 5.74 15.60 -9.50
CA LYS A 8 6.96 14.80 -9.32
C LYS A 8 6.76 13.30 -9.59
N GLY A 9 5.56 12.86 -9.93
CA GLY A 9 5.24 11.46 -10.22
C GLY A 9 5.02 10.56 -8.98
N PHE A 10 4.95 11.13 -7.77
CA PHE A 10 4.77 10.33 -6.54
C PHE A 10 3.32 9.93 -6.26
N CYS A 11 2.34 10.58 -6.91
CA CYS A 11 0.94 10.21 -6.78
C CYS A 11 0.10 10.64 -7.97
N THR A 12 -1.05 10.00 -8.14
CA THR A 12 -2.02 10.34 -9.18
C THR A 12 -3.19 11.08 -8.57
N ILE A 13 -3.54 12.25 -9.11
CA ILE A 13 -4.75 12.96 -8.72
C ILE A 13 -5.97 12.26 -9.32
N THR A 14 -6.99 12.03 -8.50
CA THR A 14 -8.22 11.37 -8.97
C THR A 14 -8.86 12.15 -10.11
N SER A 15 -9.33 11.43 -11.14
CA SER A 15 -10.11 12.01 -12.23
C SER A 15 -11.59 12.19 -11.89
N HIS A 16 -12.05 11.71 -10.74
CA HIS A 16 -13.44 11.86 -10.34
C HIS A 16 -13.79 13.35 -10.13
N PRO A 17 -14.87 13.89 -10.73
CA PRO A 17 -15.20 15.32 -10.68
C PRO A 17 -15.36 15.88 -9.26
N GLN A 18 -15.81 15.04 -8.32
CA GLN A 18 -16.00 15.41 -6.91
C GLN A 18 -14.76 15.17 -6.03
N GLY A 19 -13.63 14.77 -6.61
CA GLY A 19 -12.43 14.44 -5.85
C GLY A 19 -12.49 13.12 -5.07
N LEU A 20 -13.47 12.26 -5.37
CA LEU A 20 -13.59 10.91 -4.80
C LEU A 20 -12.62 9.94 -5.46
N VAL A 21 -12.37 8.80 -4.81
CA VAL A 21 -11.57 7.71 -5.42
C VAL A 21 -12.27 7.19 -6.67
N ASN A 22 -11.52 7.03 -7.77
CA ASN A 22 -12.01 6.43 -9.00
C ASN A 22 -11.45 5.01 -9.16
N ASP A 23 -12.31 4.00 -8.92
CA ASP A 23 -11.93 2.59 -9.00
C ASP A 23 -11.42 2.18 -10.39
N ASP A 24 -12.02 2.70 -11.46
CA ASP A 24 -11.60 2.38 -12.84
C ASP A 24 -10.25 3.04 -13.19
N GLN A 25 -9.86 4.11 -12.47
CA GLN A 25 -8.52 4.69 -12.58
C GLN A 25 -7.47 3.82 -11.88
N ILE A 26 -7.80 3.27 -10.69
CA ILE A 26 -6.91 2.36 -9.94
C ILE A 26 -6.68 1.08 -10.75
N TYR A 27 -7.75 0.46 -11.25
CA TYR A 27 -7.66 -0.76 -12.05
C TYR A 27 -6.74 -0.58 -13.26
N ARG A 28 -6.97 0.47 -14.05
CA ARG A 28 -6.14 0.76 -15.24
C ARG A 28 -4.69 1.04 -14.89
N TRP A 29 -4.43 1.80 -13.82
CA TRP A 29 -3.08 2.09 -13.39
C TRP A 29 -2.31 0.81 -13.04
N LEU A 30 -2.93 -0.11 -12.29
CA LEU A 30 -2.30 -1.37 -11.91
C LEU A 30 -2.01 -2.26 -13.13
N MET A 31 -2.99 -2.41 -14.03
CA MET A 31 -2.82 -3.24 -15.23
C MET A 31 -1.72 -2.69 -16.15
N ASN A 32 -1.71 -1.37 -16.36
CA ASN A 32 -0.65 -0.72 -17.14
C ASN A 32 0.72 -0.91 -16.47
N TYR A 33 0.81 -0.76 -15.14
CA TYR A 33 2.07 -0.97 -14.43
C TYR A 33 2.60 -2.40 -14.58
N VAL A 34 1.73 -3.41 -14.50
CA VAL A 34 2.11 -4.80 -14.72
C VAL A 34 2.60 -5.02 -16.16
N ASP A 35 1.90 -4.48 -17.15
CA ASP A 35 2.23 -4.65 -18.58
C ASP A 35 3.53 -3.90 -18.96
N GLU A 36 3.64 -2.62 -18.59
CA GLU A 36 4.80 -1.76 -18.87
C GLU A 36 6.10 -2.30 -18.27
N HIS A 37 6.00 -2.96 -17.11
CA HIS A 37 7.15 -3.57 -16.44
C HIS A 37 7.28 -5.07 -16.68
N MET A 38 6.41 -5.67 -17.50
CA MET A 38 6.38 -7.11 -17.81
C MET A 38 6.43 -7.97 -16.55
N LEU A 39 5.63 -7.64 -15.54
CA LEU A 39 5.66 -8.32 -14.26
C LEU A 39 4.98 -9.69 -14.33
N ASP A 40 5.65 -10.71 -13.81
CA ASP A 40 5.07 -12.02 -13.56
C ASP A 40 4.45 -12.05 -12.16
N VAL A 41 3.16 -11.71 -12.06
CA VAL A 41 2.45 -11.54 -10.78
C VAL A 41 2.21 -12.88 -10.12
N GLN A 42 3.05 -13.22 -9.13
CA GLN A 42 2.95 -14.50 -8.40
C GLN A 42 1.80 -14.54 -7.39
N LEU A 43 1.54 -13.42 -6.73
CA LEU A 43 0.56 -13.33 -5.64
C LEU A 43 0.10 -11.88 -5.47
N PHE A 44 -1.21 -11.69 -5.35
CA PHE A 44 -1.84 -10.42 -5.03
C PHE A 44 -2.52 -10.50 -3.65
N GLU A 45 -1.87 -9.90 -2.66
CA GLU A 45 -2.39 -9.79 -1.30
C GLU A 45 -3.26 -8.55 -1.14
N TYR A 46 -4.45 -8.69 -0.54
CA TYR A 46 -5.39 -7.57 -0.40
C TYR A 46 -6.16 -7.57 0.92
N ASP A 47 -6.67 -6.41 1.34
CA ASP A 47 -7.55 -6.29 2.50
C ASP A 47 -9.01 -6.64 2.13
N PRO A 48 -9.59 -7.72 2.69
CA PRO A 48 -10.95 -8.13 2.38
C PRO A 48 -12.02 -7.18 2.95
N PHE A 49 -11.74 -6.43 4.03
CA PHE A 49 -12.69 -5.49 4.60
C PHE A 49 -12.78 -4.20 3.79
N GLY A 50 -11.71 -3.88 3.04
CA GLY A 50 -11.63 -2.77 2.12
C GLY A 50 -11.99 -3.12 0.67
N LEU A 51 -12.57 -4.31 0.40
CA LEU A 51 -12.88 -4.78 -0.96
C LEU A 51 -13.70 -3.75 -1.77
N THR A 52 -12.99 -3.01 -2.60
CA THR A 52 -13.50 -2.01 -3.55
C THR A 52 -13.89 -2.67 -4.88
N LYS A 53 -14.59 -1.93 -5.74
CA LYS A 53 -15.02 -2.42 -7.06
C LYS A 53 -13.84 -2.85 -7.93
N TRP A 54 -12.69 -2.17 -7.83
CA TRP A 54 -11.50 -2.48 -8.63
C TRP A 54 -10.88 -3.84 -8.27
N ALA A 55 -10.89 -4.23 -7.00
CA ALA A 55 -10.35 -5.52 -6.57
C ALA A 55 -11.18 -6.69 -7.12
N LYS A 56 -12.51 -6.54 -7.14
CA LYS A 56 -13.41 -7.51 -7.81
C LYS A 56 -13.20 -7.56 -9.32
N GLN A 57 -12.97 -6.41 -9.95
CA GLN A 57 -12.64 -6.37 -11.38
C GLN A 57 -11.34 -7.09 -11.67
N LEU A 58 -10.31 -6.98 -10.82
CA LEU A 58 -9.07 -7.76 -10.99
C LEU A 58 -9.35 -9.25 -10.94
N GLU A 59 -9.97 -9.74 -9.86
CA GLU A 59 -10.24 -11.18 -9.66
C GLU A 59 -11.01 -11.83 -10.84
N ILE A 60 -11.85 -11.08 -11.55
CA ILE A 60 -12.61 -11.58 -12.71
C ILE A 60 -11.80 -11.56 -14.01
N ASN A 61 -10.88 -10.60 -14.17
CA ASN A 61 -10.26 -10.30 -15.47
C ASN A 61 -8.80 -10.76 -15.59
N VAL A 62 -8.18 -11.25 -14.51
CA VAL A 62 -6.79 -11.71 -14.53
C VAL A 62 -6.66 -13.08 -13.86
N ASP A 63 -5.72 -13.89 -14.35
CA ASP A 63 -5.40 -15.20 -13.79
C ASP A 63 -4.22 -15.09 -12.82
N TRP A 64 -4.42 -14.35 -11.72
CA TRP A 64 -3.43 -14.22 -10.65
C TRP A 64 -3.85 -15.02 -9.43
N GLN A 65 -2.89 -15.41 -8.60
CA GLN A 65 -3.20 -15.92 -7.28
C GLN A 65 -3.59 -14.77 -6.35
N PHE A 66 -4.78 -14.80 -5.76
CA PHE A 66 -5.26 -13.81 -4.80
C PHE A 66 -5.23 -14.37 -3.38
N MET A 67 -4.81 -13.56 -2.41
CA MET A 67 -4.86 -13.95 -0.99
C MET A 67 -5.36 -12.79 -0.11
N PRO A 68 -6.47 -12.98 0.63
CA PRO A 68 -6.92 -11.97 1.58
C PRO A 68 -6.01 -11.94 2.81
N VAL A 69 -5.54 -10.75 3.18
CA VAL A 69 -4.72 -10.49 4.36
C VAL A 69 -5.60 -10.05 5.52
N LYS A 70 -5.51 -10.76 6.65
CA LYS A 70 -6.27 -10.41 7.86
C LYS A 70 -5.59 -9.25 8.58
N GLN A 71 -6.35 -8.18 8.84
CA GLN A 71 -5.91 -7.00 9.59
C GLN A 71 -5.89 -7.23 11.13
N THR A 72 -5.46 -8.41 11.59
CA THR A 72 -5.42 -8.75 13.02
C THR A 72 -3.98 -8.78 13.53
N THR A 73 -3.79 -8.41 14.81
CA THR A 73 -2.46 -8.39 15.45
C THR A 73 -1.68 -9.69 15.24
N PRO A 74 -2.26 -10.90 15.46
CA PRO A 74 -1.48 -12.13 15.30
C PRO A 74 -1.05 -12.39 13.85
N TYR A 75 -1.83 -11.93 12.88
CA TYR A 75 -1.51 -12.12 11.47
C TYR A 75 -0.41 -11.15 11.00
N LEU A 76 -0.45 -9.89 11.46
CA LEU A 76 0.48 -8.85 11.02
C LEU A 76 1.74 -8.70 11.87
N MET A 77 1.78 -9.24 13.10
CA MET A 77 2.93 -9.04 14.00
C MET A 77 4.24 -9.61 13.43
N HIS A 78 4.20 -10.81 12.83
CA HIS A 78 5.39 -11.45 12.29
C HIS A 78 5.88 -10.77 11.00
N PRO A 79 5.02 -10.46 10.00
CA PRO A 79 5.42 -9.62 8.86
C PRO A 79 5.98 -8.26 9.27
N THR A 80 5.39 -7.62 10.29
CA THR A 80 5.87 -6.32 10.78
C THR A 80 7.28 -6.43 11.38
N LYS A 81 7.54 -7.45 12.20
CA LYS A 81 8.89 -7.69 12.74
C LYS A 81 9.89 -8.06 11.65
N PHE A 82 9.48 -8.89 10.68
CA PHE A 82 10.31 -9.23 9.54
C PHE A 82 10.76 -7.98 8.77
N LEU A 83 9.82 -7.08 8.45
CA LEU A 83 10.12 -5.86 7.71
C LEU A 83 11.07 -4.93 8.50
N GLN A 84 10.90 -4.82 9.83
CA GLN A 84 11.83 -4.05 10.67
C GLN A 84 13.26 -4.60 10.60
N THR A 85 13.41 -5.91 10.81
CA THR A 85 14.72 -6.57 10.75
C THR A 85 15.34 -6.40 9.37
N ALA A 86 14.56 -6.58 8.31
CA ALA A 86 15.04 -6.47 6.94
C ALA A 86 15.54 -5.06 6.59
N PHE A 87 14.90 -4.01 7.11
CA PHE A 87 15.40 -2.65 6.95
C PHE A 87 16.69 -2.40 7.76
N VAL A 88 16.78 -2.91 9.00
CA VAL A 88 17.99 -2.77 9.83
C VAL A 88 19.19 -3.49 9.21
N GLU A 89 18.95 -4.66 8.61
CA GLU A 89 19.97 -5.48 7.96
C GLU A 89 20.30 -5.02 6.53
N ASN A 90 19.58 -4.01 6.01
CA ASN A 90 19.66 -3.54 4.62
C ASN A 90 19.40 -4.63 3.57
N SER A 91 18.62 -5.67 3.93
CA SER A 91 18.20 -6.72 2.99
C SER A 91 16.99 -6.30 2.15
N ILE A 92 16.28 -5.26 2.56
CA ILE A 92 15.21 -4.60 1.79
C ILE A 92 15.52 -3.11 1.67
N THR A 93 15.39 -2.59 0.45
CA THR A 93 15.47 -1.16 0.13
C THR A 93 14.12 -0.62 -0.33
N ARG A 94 13.97 0.70 -0.35
CA ARG A 94 12.81 1.39 -0.92
C ARG A 94 13.24 2.36 -2.00
N LEU A 95 12.30 2.74 -2.86
CA LEU A 95 12.47 3.87 -3.77
C LEU A 95 12.63 5.17 -2.97
N ASP A 96 13.33 6.15 -3.55
CA ASP A 96 13.43 7.50 -3.03
C ASP A 96 12.12 8.28 -3.25
N ASP A 97 11.08 7.82 -2.57
CA ASP A 97 9.72 8.35 -2.64
C ASP A 97 9.41 9.11 -1.34
N GLN A 98 9.07 10.40 -1.49
CA GLN A 98 8.79 11.30 -0.36
C GLN A 98 7.49 10.95 0.38
N VAL A 99 6.55 10.28 -0.28
CA VAL A 99 5.31 9.79 0.32
C VAL A 99 5.62 8.56 1.18
N MET A 100 6.37 7.60 0.65
CA MET A 100 6.79 6.40 1.38
C MET A 100 7.69 6.74 2.57
N GLU A 101 8.64 7.66 2.40
CA GLU A 101 9.49 8.14 3.49
C GLU A 101 8.65 8.66 4.66
N LYS A 102 7.69 9.56 4.38
CA LYS A 102 6.82 10.12 5.42
C LYS A 102 5.92 9.07 6.06
N ALA A 103 5.41 8.12 5.28
CA ALA A 103 4.59 7.03 5.80
C ALA A 103 5.38 6.20 6.83
N LEU A 104 6.62 5.82 6.49
CA LEU A 104 7.50 5.05 7.37
C LEU A 104 7.92 5.85 8.62
N LEU A 105 8.23 7.15 8.48
CA LEU A 105 8.60 7.99 9.63
C LEU A 105 7.44 8.22 10.62
N ASN A 106 6.20 8.20 10.13
CA ASN A 106 5.00 8.33 10.96
C ASN A 106 4.54 7.00 11.56
N ALA A 107 5.01 5.87 11.04
CA ALA A 107 4.65 4.54 11.54
C ALA A 107 5.24 4.34 12.94
N VAL A 108 4.38 3.97 13.90
CA VAL A 108 4.78 3.67 15.28
C VAL A 108 4.31 2.28 15.67
N ILE A 109 5.10 1.60 16.50
CA ILE A 109 4.71 0.30 17.04
C ILE A 109 3.90 0.49 18.29
N LYS A 110 2.73 -0.14 18.29
CA LYS A 110 1.84 -0.24 19.44
C LYS A 110 1.79 -1.68 19.89
N GLU A 111 2.15 -1.91 21.13
CA GLU A 111 2.02 -3.23 21.75
C GLU A 111 0.59 -3.45 22.21
N ASP A 112 0.10 -4.67 21.98
CA ASP A 112 -1.16 -5.18 22.48
C ASP A 112 -0.90 -6.51 23.21
N LYS A 113 -1.87 -7.02 23.97
CA LYS A 113 -1.75 -8.25 24.77
C LYS A 113 -1.32 -9.48 23.97
N ILE A 114 -1.53 -9.45 22.66
CA ILE A 114 -1.33 -10.58 21.74
C ILE A 114 -0.24 -10.33 20.70
N GLY A 115 0.50 -9.21 20.77
CA GLY A 115 1.58 -8.91 19.83
C GLY A 115 1.78 -7.42 19.56
N ILE A 116 2.22 -7.10 18.34
CA ILE A 116 2.45 -5.72 17.90
C ILE A 116 1.57 -5.33 16.72
N GLN A 117 1.17 -4.06 16.68
CA GLN A 117 0.50 -3.42 15.56
C GLN A 117 1.27 -2.18 15.11
N VAL A 118 1.04 -1.78 13.85
CA VAL A 118 1.50 -0.49 13.34
C VAL A 118 0.36 0.52 13.49
N ASP A 119 0.63 1.61 14.18
CA ASP A 119 -0.26 2.76 14.30
C ASP A 119 0.37 3.97 13.58
N LYS A 120 -0.44 4.99 13.29
CA LYS A 120 -0.03 6.25 12.63
C LYS A 120 -0.03 7.45 13.58
N ASP A 121 -0.11 7.18 14.88
CA ASP A 121 -0.37 8.15 15.95
C ASP A 121 0.65 9.29 16.04
N LYS A 122 1.87 9.14 15.51
CA LYS A 122 2.87 10.21 15.59
C LYS A 122 2.41 11.49 14.90
N ALA A 123 1.56 11.39 13.86
CA ALA A 123 0.89 12.48 13.11
C ALA A 123 1.74 13.76 12.87
N THR A 124 3.07 13.63 12.90
CA THR A 124 4.02 14.76 13.03
C THR A 124 4.35 15.31 11.65
N LEU A 125 4.24 14.47 10.62
CA LEU A 125 4.39 14.83 9.22
C LEU A 125 3.06 14.59 8.51
N LYS A 126 2.09 15.50 8.69
CA LYS A 126 0.87 15.51 7.87
C LYS A 126 1.22 15.98 6.45
N LEU A 127 0.70 15.28 5.45
CA LEU A 127 0.63 15.80 4.09
C LEU A 127 -0.57 16.77 4.04
N THR A 128 -0.34 18.04 4.41
CA THR A 128 -1.31 19.15 4.25
C THR A 128 -1.18 19.82 2.90
#